data_AF-A0A438MC61-F1
#
_entry.id   AF-A0A438MC61-F1
#
_cell.length_a   1.000
_cell.length_b   1.000
_cell.length_c   1.000
_cell.angle_alpha   90.00
_cell.angle_beta   90.00
_cell.angle_gamma   90.00
#
_symmetry.space_group_name_H-M   'P 1'
#
loop_
_entity.id
_entity.type
_entity.pdbx_description
1 polymer ?
#
loop_
_entity_poly.entity_id
_entity_poly.type
_entity_poly.pdbx_seq_one_letter_code
_entity_poly.pdbx_strand_id
1 'polypeptide(L)' 'MTLAHFLDGLRCATCLTLNVLWLDPVRALVKCSECGQTALIVTEPDEGRTA' A
#
# COMPACT_ATOMS: atom_id res chain seq x y z
N MET A 1 14.63 -9.26 6.35
CA MET A 1 14.57 -7.79 6.54
C MET A 1 13.55 -7.30 5.52
N THR A 2 12.33 -6.96 5.93
CA THR A 2 11.28 -6.53 4.98
C THR A 2 11.48 -5.04 4.72
N LEU A 3 11.76 -4.66 3.48
CA LEU A 3 11.83 -3.26 3.05
C LEU A 3 10.40 -2.72 3.02
N ALA A 4 9.91 -2.24 4.18
CA ALA A 4 8.60 -1.63 4.27
C ALA A 4 8.75 -0.12 4.12
N HIS A 5 8.15 0.45 3.07
CA HIS A 5 8.17 1.90 2.86
C HIS A 5 6.98 2.54 3.57
N PHE A 6 7.26 3.53 4.41
CA PHE A 6 6.22 4.29 5.07
C PHE A 6 5.50 5.23 4.10
N LEU A 7 4.17 5.28 4.18
CA LEU A 7 3.35 6.16 3.35
C LEU A 7 2.86 7.36 4.18
N ASP A 8 3.53 8.49 4.01
CA ASP A 8 3.18 9.75 4.67
C ASP A 8 1.98 10.44 4.00
N GLY A 9 1.19 11.16 4.80
CA GLY A 9 0.02 11.91 4.36
C GLY A 9 -1.24 11.06 4.14
N LEU A 10 -1.17 9.73 4.31
CA LEU A 10 -2.30 8.83 4.09
C LEU A 10 -2.95 8.36 5.39
N ARG A 11 -4.28 8.16 5.34
CA ARG A 11 -5.07 7.61 6.44
C ARG A 11 -5.52 6.20 6.11
N CYS A 12 -5.55 5.33 7.12
CA CYS A 12 -6.18 4.03 6.96
C CYS A 12 -7.69 4.20 6.74
N ALA A 13 -8.26 3.62 5.69
CA ALA A 13 -9.70 3.71 5.42
C ALA A 13 -10.57 3.09 6.52
N THR A 14 -10.03 2.14 7.30
CA THR A 14 -10.76 1.43 8.35
C THR A 14 -10.70 2.13 9.70
N CYS A 15 -9.49 2.44 10.19
CA CYS A 15 -9.32 3.04 11.53
C CYS A 15 -9.06 4.55 11.50
N LEU A 16 -8.97 5.15 10.32
CA LEU A 16 -8.78 6.60 10.06
C LEU A 16 -7.49 7.21 10.63
N THR A 17 -6.63 6.43 11.28
CA THR A 17 -5.33 6.89 11.76
C THR A 17 -4.48 7.35 10.58
N LEU A 18 -3.87 8.53 10.73
CA LEU A 18 -2.96 9.15 9.78
C LEU A 18 -1.57 8.54 9.95
N ASN A 19 -0.82 8.37 8.86
CA ASN A 19 0.61 8.09 8.93
C ASN A 19 0.90 6.74 9.62
N VAL A 20 0.16 5.69 9.23
CA VAL A 20 0.30 4.32 9.77
C VAL A 20 0.28 3.24 8.69
N LEU A 21 0.36 3.66 7.42
CA LEU A 21 0.34 2.76 6.28
C LEU A 21 1.76 2.46 5.82
N TRP A 22 2.02 1.18 5.55
CA TRP A 22 3.32 0.64 5.18
C TRP A 22 3.15 -0.15 3.89
N LEU A 23 4.01 0.10 2.92
CA LEU A 23 4.08 -0.61 1.66
C LEU A 23 5.07 -1.77 1.78
N ASP A 24 4.62 -2.98 1.48
CA ASP A 24 5.47 -4.14 1.16
C ASP A 24 5.56 -4.26 -0.37
N PRO A 25 6.66 -3.78 -0.99
CA PRO A 25 6.82 -3.79 -2.44
C PRO A 25 7.04 -5.20 -2.99
N VAL A 26 7.50 -6.15 -2.18
CA VAL A 26 7.72 -7.54 -2.61
C VAL A 26 6.38 -8.24 -2.79
N ARG A 27 5.40 -7.90 -1.96
CA ARG A 27 4.05 -8.49 -1.98
C ARG A 27 3.01 -7.64 -2.68
N ALA A 28 3.38 -6.43 -3.13
CA ALA A 28 2.45 -5.42 -3.64
C ALA A 28 1.29 -5.17 -2.65
N LEU A 29 1.61 -5.05 -1.35
CA LEU A 29 0.61 -4.88 -0.29
C LEU A 29 0.82 -3.57 0.46
N VAL A 30 -0.28 -2.91 0.82
CA VAL A 30 -0.31 -1.83 1.80
C VAL A 30 -0.90 -2.39 3.10
N LYS A 31 -0.23 -2.19 4.23
CA LYS A 31 -0.66 -2.63 5.55
C LYS A 31 -0.78 -1.47 6.52
N CYS A 32 -1.84 -1.46 7.34
CA CYS A 32 -1.96 -0.60 8.51
C CYS A 32 -1.27 -1.22 9.73
N SER A 33 -0.38 -0.49 10.40
CA SER A 33 0.27 -0.97 11.64
C SER A 33 -0.67 -1.03 12.84
N GLU A 34 -1.70 -0.18 12.87
CA GLU A 34 -2.60 -0.06 14.03
C GLU A 34 -3.71 -1.12 14.04
N CYS A 35 -4.45 -1.24 12.93
CA CYS A 35 -5.59 -2.17 12.86
C CYS A 35 -5.28 -3.45 12.08
N GLY A 36 -4.07 -3.58 11.51
CA GLY A 36 -3.63 -4.77 10.78
C GLY A 36 -4.27 -4.97 9.40
N GLN A 37 -5.15 -4.07 8.96
CA GLN A 37 -5.79 -4.15 7.64
C GLN A 37 -4.77 -4.11 6.50
N THR A 38 -5.05 -4.86 5.44
CA THR A 38 -4.18 -4.98 4.26
C THR A 38 -4.97 -4.75 2.98
N ALA A 39 -4.37 -4.03 2.03
CA ALA A 39 -4.89 -3.82 0.69
C ALA A 39 -3.86 -4.27 -0.36
N LEU A 40 -4.32 -4.90 -1.44
CA LEU A 40 -3.49 -5.28 -2.58
C LEU A 40 -3.39 -4.10 -3.56
N ILE A 41 -2.18 -3.84 -4.05
CA ILE A 41 -1.95 -2.89 -5.12
C ILE A 41 -2.22 -3.62 -6.43
N VAL A 42 -3.29 -3.22 -7.12
CA VAL A 42 -3.58 -3.66 -8.47
C VAL A 42 -3.03 -2.60 -9.42
N THR A 43 -2.02 -2.95 -10.21
CA THR A 43 -1.63 -2.16 -11.37
C THR A 43 -2.50 -2.59 -12.54
N GLU A 44 -3.22 -1.67 -13.16
CA GLU A 44 -3.86 -1.91 -14.45
C GLU A 44 -2.77 -2.39 -15.44
N PRO A 45 -3.02 -3.43 -16.26
CA PRO A 45 -2.10 -3.74 -17.34
C PRO A 45 -1.99 -2.53 -18.28
N ASP A 46 -0.78 -2.25 -18.76
CA ASP A 46 -0.50 -1.18 -19.74
C ASP A 46 -1.15 -1.56 -21.08
N GLU A 47 -2.47 -1.34 -21.18
CA GLU A 47 -3.23 -1.53 -22.41
C GLU A 47 -3.04 -0.30 -23.29
N GLY A 48 -1.83 -0.14 -23.88
CA GLY A 48 -1.64 0.88 -24.91
C GLY A 48 -0.24 1.47 -25.08
N ARG A 49 0.80 0.66 -25.28
CA ARG A 49 1.97 1.12 -26.05
C ARG A 49 2.65 -0.01 -26.83
N THR A 50 1.94 -0.54 -27.83
CA THR A 50 2.60 -1.24 -28.95
C THR A 50 2.53 -0.34 -30.18
N ALA A 51 3.73 -0.05 -30.67
CA ALA A 51 4.18 0.57 -31.94
C ALA A 51 3.13 0.93 -33.01
#